data_AF-A0A8J7FSF0-F1
#
_entry.id   AF-A0A8J7FSF0-F1
#
_cell.length_a   1.000
_cell.length_b   1.000
_cell.length_c   1.000
_cell.angle_alpha   90.00
_cell.angle_beta   90.00
_cell.angle_gamma   90.00
#
_symmetry.space_group_name_H-M   'P 1'
#
loop_
_entity.id
_entity.type
_entity.pdbx_description
1 polymer ?
#
loop_
_entity_poly.entity_id
_entity_poly.type
_entity_poly.pdbx_seq_one_letter_code
_entity_poly.pdbx_strand_id
1 'polypeptide(L)'
;MGLFFDVLSAINNPNQNASVDQLSSITGTVQQLAASNNIEPSAMQTVMSSLGGALRPALQQQASSGGLGSLMGQLASGQLTGGAGGLGGLSSLLTPQLQQQIADTVSRRTGIGAGTIQSMLPALIPVVMQLLNMGAPKSGTGMSMGGLASNPLLTTFLDSDRDQDVDLGDVFRFATRFLNPPR
;
A
#
# COMPACT_ATOMS: atom_id res chain seq x y z
N MET A 1 12.39 8.49 7.84
CA MET A 1 12.72 7.05 8.01
C MET A 1 11.84 6.30 7.04
N GLY A 2 12.38 5.43 6.19
CA GLY A 2 11.62 4.85 5.08
C GLY A 2 10.56 3.85 5.51
N LEU A 3 9.43 3.79 4.78
CA LEU A 3 8.32 2.85 5.04
C LEU A 3 8.76 1.40 5.23
N PHE A 4 9.79 0.95 4.49
CA PHE A 4 10.28 -0.41 4.61
C PHE A 4 10.83 -0.71 6.01
N PHE A 5 11.48 0.27 6.64
CA PHE A 5 11.97 0.12 8.01
C PHE A 5 10.82 0.01 9.00
N ASP A 6 9.74 0.77 8.79
CA ASP A 6 8.51 0.63 9.57
C ASP A 6 7.86 -0.74 9.36
N VAL A 7 7.92 -1.30 8.14
CA VAL A 7 7.43 -2.68 7.87
C VAL A 7 8.28 -3.69 8.64
N LEU A 8 9.61 -3.55 8.63
CA LEU A 8 10.49 -4.44 9.40
C LEU A 8 10.24 -4.30 10.90
N SER A 9 10.06 -3.08 11.39
CA SER A 9 9.69 -2.81 12.78
C SER A 9 8.35 -3.45 13.12
N ALA A 10 7.35 -3.35 12.23
CA ALA A 10 6.05 -3.98 12.38
C ALA A 10 6.15 -5.51 12.44
N ILE A 11 6.93 -6.12 11.56
CA ILE A 11 7.16 -7.58 11.54
C ILE A 11 7.85 -8.03 12.83
N ASN A 12 8.81 -7.25 13.33
CA ASN A 12 9.51 -7.55 14.58
C ASN A 12 8.62 -7.30 15.81
N ASN A 13 7.56 -6.51 15.68
CA ASN A 13 6.69 -6.13 16.79
C ASN A 13 5.53 -7.13 16.96
N PRO A 14 5.50 -7.91 18.04
CA PRO A 14 4.46 -8.91 18.26
C PRO A 14 3.05 -8.31 18.38
N ASN A 15 2.96 -7.01 18.68
CA ASN A 15 1.70 -6.30 18.82
C ASN A 15 1.11 -5.81 17.48
N GLN A 16 1.80 -6.02 16.36
CA GLN A 16 1.34 -5.64 15.03
C GLN A 16 0.91 -6.88 14.22
N ASN A 17 0.09 -6.64 13.19
CA ASN A 17 -0.43 -7.68 12.31
C ASN A 17 0.51 -8.05 11.15
N ALA A 18 1.71 -7.49 11.12
CA ALA A 18 2.72 -7.77 10.11
C ALA A 18 3.35 -9.16 10.27
N SER A 19 3.65 -9.81 9.15
CA SER A 19 4.41 -11.07 9.13
C SER A 19 5.23 -11.18 7.85
N VAL A 20 6.35 -11.93 7.91
CA VAL A 20 7.18 -12.20 6.73
C VAL A 20 6.37 -12.91 5.64
N ASP A 21 5.47 -13.82 6.01
CA ASP A 21 4.58 -14.52 5.07
C ASP A 21 3.65 -13.58 4.30
N GLN A 22 3.12 -12.54 4.97
CA GLN A 22 2.29 -11.52 4.32
C GLN A 22 3.12 -10.70 3.35
N LEU A 23 4.31 -10.26 3.77
CA LEU A 23 5.23 -9.54 2.89
C LEU A 23 5.61 -10.37 1.66
N SER A 24 5.85 -11.67 1.84
CA SER A 24 6.13 -12.62 0.77
C SER A 24 4.94 -12.78 -0.19
N SER A 25 3.73 -12.87 0.34
CA SER A 25 2.49 -12.99 -0.47
C SER A 25 2.23 -11.72 -1.28
N ILE A 26 2.42 -10.55 -0.67
CA ILE A 26 2.30 -9.23 -1.32
C ILE A 26 3.33 -9.12 -2.45
N THR A 27 4.60 -9.39 -2.14
CA THR A 27 5.70 -9.28 -3.11
C THR A 27 5.54 -10.30 -4.25
N GLY A 28 5.13 -11.52 -3.94
CA GLY A 28 4.86 -12.57 -4.92
C GLY A 28 3.72 -12.19 -5.87
N THR A 29 2.65 -11.59 -5.36
CA THR A 29 1.52 -11.12 -6.18
C THR A 29 1.95 -10.03 -7.16
N VAL A 30 2.76 -9.07 -6.70
CA VAL A 30 3.31 -7.99 -7.55
C VAL A 30 4.23 -8.54 -8.63
N GLN A 31 5.11 -9.47 -8.25
CA GLN A 31 6.02 -10.13 -9.21
C GLN A 31 5.25 -10.95 -10.24
N GLN A 32 4.24 -11.70 -9.81
CA GLN A 32 3.40 -12.49 -10.72
C GLN A 32 2.62 -11.58 -11.68
N LEU A 33 2.11 -10.45 -11.21
CA LEU A 33 1.41 -9.48 -12.05
C LEU A 33 2.35 -8.78 -13.04
N ALA A 34 3.58 -8.47 -12.61
CA ALA A 34 4.61 -7.95 -13.49
C ALA A 34 4.98 -8.98 -14.58
N ALA A 35 5.21 -10.24 -14.18
CA ALA A 35 5.53 -11.33 -15.08
C ALA A 35 4.40 -11.62 -16.08
N SER A 36 3.14 -11.63 -15.64
CA SER A 36 1.98 -11.88 -16.51
C SER A 36 1.75 -10.79 -17.54
N ASN A 37 2.17 -9.55 -17.24
CA ASN A 37 2.05 -8.40 -18.13
C ASN A 37 3.35 -8.06 -18.88
N ASN A 38 4.40 -8.90 -18.77
CA ASN A 38 5.74 -8.64 -19.33
C ASN A 38 6.32 -7.27 -18.91
N ILE A 39 6.09 -6.87 -17.67
CA ILE A 39 6.56 -5.61 -17.10
C ILE A 39 7.88 -5.86 -16.36
N GLU A 40 8.89 -5.06 -16.66
CA GLU A 40 10.15 -5.12 -15.92
C GLU A 40 9.97 -4.73 -14.44
N PRO A 41 10.73 -5.32 -13.51
CA PRO A 41 10.65 -4.99 -12.08
C PRO A 41 10.87 -3.50 -11.80
N SER A 42 11.75 -2.84 -12.56
CA SER A 42 12.04 -1.40 -12.46
C SER A 42 10.83 -0.54 -12.87
N ALA A 43 10.11 -0.96 -13.92
CA ALA A 43 8.86 -0.32 -14.32
C ALA A 43 7.77 -0.56 -13.25
N MET A 44 7.72 -1.77 -12.67
CA MET A 44 6.77 -2.11 -11.62
C MET A 44 6.99 -1.29 -10.33
N GLN A 45 8.24 -1.02 -9.96
CA GLN A 45 8.57 -0.10 -8.86
C GLN A 45 8.01 1.30 -9.13
N THR A 46 8.15 1.78 -10.36
CA THR A 46 7.63 3.08 -10.79
C THR A 46 6.10 3.11 -10.78
N VAL A 47 5.44 2.01 -11.16
CA VAL A 47 3.99 1.83 -11.04
C VAL A 47 3.59 1.95 -9.58
N MET A 48 4.23 1.20 -8.67
CA MET A 48 3.94 1.21 -7.24
C MET A 48 4.15 2.59 -6.60
N SER A 49 5.26 3.25 -6.87
CA SER A 49 5.52 4.61 -6.37
C SER A 49 4.50 5.62 -6.87
N SER A 50 4.15 5.58 -8.15
CA SER A 50 3.15 6.50 -8.72
C SER A 50 1.74 6.21 -8.17
N LEU A 51 1.41 4.94 -7.98
CA LEU A 51 0.13 4.50 -7.42
C LEU A 51 0.02 4.91 -5.95
N GLY A 52 1.07 4.75 -5.16
CA GLY A 52 1.16 5.26 -3.79
C GLY A 52 1.00 6.77 -3.74
N GLY A 53 1.74 7.50 -4.57
CA GLY A 53 1.68 8.96 -4.64
C GLY A 53 0.30 9.50 -5.03
N ALA A 54 -0.45 8.78 -5.86
CA ALA A 54 -1.81 9.17 -6.25
C ALA A 54 -2.89 8.75 -5.23
N LEU A 55 -2.75 7.58 -4.60
CA LEU A 55 -3.67 7.14 -3.54
C LEU A 55 -3.52 7.96 -2.27
N ARG A 56 -2.32 8.46 -2.01
CA ARG A 56 -2.00 9.23 -0.81
C ARG A 56 -2.89 10.46 -0.57
N PRO A 57 -3.04 11.42 -1.49
CA PRO A 57 -3.91 12.57 -1.28
C PRO A 57 -5.38 12.17 -1.08
N ALA A 58 -5.85 11.11 -1.75
CA ALA A 58 -7.20 10.58 -1.54
C ALA A 58 -7.37 10.02 -0.12
N LEU A 59 -6.39 9.26 0.36
CA LEU A 59 -6.38 8.72 1.72
C LEU A 59 -6.20 9.82 2.78
N GLN A 60 -5.40 10.85 2.52
CA GLN A 60 -5.22 11.99 3.40
C GLN A 60 -6.52 12.82 3.51
N GLN A 61 -7.20 13.02 2.39
CA GLN A 61 -8.51 13.67 2.38
C GLN A 61 -9.55 12.86 3.16
N GLN A 62 -9.53 11.53 3.03
CA GLN A 62 -10.41 10.63 3.79
C GLN A 62 -10.06 10.59 5.29
N ALA A 63 -8.78 10.61 5.63
CA ALA A 63 -8.33 10.72 7.02
C ALA A 63 -8.70 12.09 7.62
N SER A 64 -8.70 13.15 6.80
CA SER A 64 -9.10 14.50 7.22
C SER A 64 -10.62 14.65 7.38
N SER A 65 -11.41 13.97 6.55
CA SER A 65 -12.89 14.01 6.60
C SER A 65 -13.50 13.07 7.64
N GLY A 66 -12.99 11.84 7.73
CA GLY A 66 -13.52 10.77 8.60
C GLY A 66 -12.67 10.49 9.84
N GLY A 67 -11.50 11.11 9.97
CA GLY A 67 -10.53 10.82 11.02
C GLY A 67 -9.64 9.61 10.68
N LEU A 68 -8.36 9.71 11.03
CA LEU A 68 -7.35 8.66 10.79
C LEU A 68 -7.74 7.32 11.44
N GLY A 69 -8.43 7.37 12.58
CA GLY A 69 -8.98 6.18 13.26
C GLY A 69 -10.07 5.46 12.46
N SER A 70 -10.91 6.17 11.70
CA SER A 70 -11.92 5.54 10.84
C SER A 70 -11.28 4.83 9.65
N LEU A 71 -10.30 5.46 9.03
CA LEU A 71 -9.55 4.87 7.92
C LEU A 71 -8.78 3.63 8.38
N MET A 72 -8.18 3.69 9.58
CA MET A 72 -7.53 2.54 10.20
C MET A 72 -8.51 1.42 10.56
N GLY A 73 -9.69 1.76 11.07
CA GLY A 73 -10.76 0.81 11.33
C GLY A 73 -11.23 0.10 10.06
N GLN A 74 -11.33 0.82 8.94
CA GLN A 74 -11.66 0.25 7.62
C GLN A 74 -10.53 -0.62 7.06
N LEU A 75 -9.27 -0.30 7.34
CA LEU A 75 -8.13 -1.11 6.93
C LEU A 75 -8.06 -2.41 7.74
N ALA A 76 -8.18 -2.30 9.07
CA ALA A 76 -8.15 -3.42 10.00
C ALA A 76 -9.36 -4.35 9.85
N SER A 77 -10.54 -3.82 9.48
CA SER A 77 -11.72 -4.61 9.16
C SER A 77 -11.65 -5.30 7.79
N GLY A 78 -10.60 -5.04 7.00
CA GLY A 78 -10.44 -5.56 5.65
C GLY A 78 -11.36 -4.90 4.61
N GLN A 79 -12.05 -3.80 4.98
CA GLN A 79 -12.85 -3.03 4.04
C GLN A 79 -11.98 -2.40 2.95
N LEU A 80 -10.76 -1.97 3.26
CA LEU A 80 -9.87 -1.41 2.24
C LEU A 80 -9.03 -2.46 1.51
N THR A 81 -8.98 -3.71 1.97
CA THR A 81 -8.17 -4.77 1.33
C THR A 81 -8.97 -5.64 0.35
N GLY A 82 -10.21 -5.26 0.02
CA GLY A 82 -11.07 -5.98 -0.94
C GLY A 82 -11.76 -7.23 -0.37
N GLY A 83 -11.82 -7.39 0.96
CA GLY A 83 -12.61 -8.44 1.61
C GLY A 83 -14.13 -8.24 1.47
N ALA A 84 -14.91 -9.24 1.88
CA ALA A 84 -16.35 -9.40 1.65
C ALA A 84 -17.30 -8.24 2.08
N GLY A 85 -16.79 -7.14 2.64
CA GLY A 85 -17.55 -5.93 2.97
C GLY A 85 -16.93 -4.61 2.49
N GLY A 86 -15.91 -4.65 1.61
CA GLY A 86 -14.96 -3.55 1.41
C GLY A 86 -15.10 -2.64 0.19
N LEU A 87 -15.98 -2.96 -0.75
CA LEU A 87 -16.01 -2.22 -2.02
C LEU A 87 -16.45 -0.75 -1.88
N GLY A 88 -17.18 -0.38 -0.81
CA GLY A 88 -17.68 1.01 -0.64
C GLY A 88 -16.60 2.06 -0.30
N GLY A 89 -15.61 1.70 0.52
CA GLY A 89 -14.53 2.62 0.92
C GLY A 89 -13.49 2.79 -0.19
N LEU A 90 -13.21 1.72 -0.92
CA LEU A 90 -12.25 1.75 -2.03
C LEU A 90 -12.81 2.51 -3.25
N SER A 91 -14.10 2.33 -3.56
CA SER A 91 -14.74 2.97 -4.72
C SER A 91 -14.84 4.49 -4.58
N SER A 92 -14.96 4.99 -3.36
CA SER A 92 -14.98 6.43 -3.08
C SER A 92 -13.59 7.07 -3.15
N LEU A 93 -12.54 6.30 -2.81
CA LEU A 93 -11.14 6.72 -2.96
C LEU A 93 -10.64 6.62 -4.41
N LEU A 94 -11.11 5.64 -5.17
CA LEU A 94 -10.71 5.37 -6.54
C LEU A 94 -11.74 5.83 -7.55
N THR A 95 -11.85 7.14 -7.65
CA THR A 95 -12.65 7.77 -8.70
C THR A 95 -12.08 7.39 -10.08
N PRO A 96 -12.94 7.29 -11.12
CA PRO A 96 -12.47 7.03 -12.48
C PRO A 96 -11.47 8.09 -12.97
N GLN A 97 -11.58 9.33 -12.50
CA GLN A 97 -10.55 10.36 -12.77
C GLN A 97 -9.19 10.01 -12.16
N LEU A 98 -9.14 9.54 -10.91
CA LEU A 98 -7.89 9.15 -10.26
C LEU A 98 -7.26 7.94 -10.96
N GLN A 99 -8.07 6.95 -11.36
CA GLN A 99 -7.58 5.79 -12.11
C GLN A 99 -6.97 6.19 -13.46
N GLN A 100 -7.60 7.11 -14.19
CA GLN A 100 -7.05 7.68 -15.42
C GLN A 100 -5.76 8.43 -15.16
N GLN A 101 -5.71 9.29 -14.15
CA GLN A 101 -4.52 10.06 -13.81
C GLN A 101 -3.33 9.17 -13.43
N ILE A 102 -3.57 8.10 -12.67
CA ILE A 102 -2.55 7.09 -12.36
C ILE A 102 -2.08 6.41 -13.64
N ALA A 103 -3.00 5.94 -14.48
CA ALA A 103 -2.67 5.26 -15.72
C ALA A 103 -1.88 6.16 -16.69
N ASP A 104 -2.23 7.44 -16.82
CA ASP A 104 -1.50 8.43 -17.60
C ASP A 104 -0.11 8.70 -17.03
N THR A 105 0.00 8.90 -15.71
CA THR A 105 1.27 9.20 -15.05
C THR A 105 2.23 8.02 -15.15
N VAL A 106 1.73 6.82 -14.86
CA VAL A 106 2.49 5.58 -14.91
C VAL A 106 2.88 5.28 -16.35
N SER A 107 1.95 5.37 -17.32
CA SER A 107 2.24 5.07 -18.73
C SER A 107 3.34 5.96 -19.29
N ARG A 108 3.36 7.25 -18.93
CA ARG A 108 4.43 8.18 -19.33
C ARG A 108 5.77 7.84 -18.71
N ARG A 109 5.80 7.31 -17.49
CA ARG A 109 7.05 6.97 -16.79
C ARG A 109 7.59 5.59 -17.15
N THR A 110 6.72 4.62 -17.43
CA THR A 110 7.11 3.22 -17.66
C THR A 110 7.05 2.80 -19.12
N GLY A 111 6.39 3.59 -19.98
CA GLY A 111 6.11 3.22 -21.37
C GLY A 111 5.02 2.16 -21.51
N ILE A 112 4.41 1.70 -20.41
CA ILE A 112 3.32 0.72 -20.42
C ILE A 112 2.03 1.41 -20.88
N GLY A 113 1.23 0.75 -21.72
CA GLY A 113 -0.06 1.30 -22.14
C GLY A 113 -0.99 1.60 -20.96
N ALA A 114 -1.63 2.77 -20.95
CA ALA A 114 -2.57 3.17 -19.91
C ALA A 114 -3.70 2.12 -19.69
N GLY A 115 -4.14 1.44 -20.75
CA GLY A 115 -5.12 0.35 -20.66
C GLY A 115 -4.61 -0.87 -19.87
N THR A 116 -3.32 -1.22 -20.02
CA THR A 116 -2.70 -2.30 -19.23
C THR A 116 -2.62 -1.91 -17.76
N ILE A 117 -2.20 -0.67 -17.47
CA ILE A 117 -2.14 -0.18 -16.08
C ILE A 117 -3.53 -0.19 -15.45
N GLN A 118 -4.55 0.32 -16.16
CA GLN A 118 -5.95 0.29 -15.70
C GLN A 118 -6.42 -1.13 -15.39
N SER A 119 -6.02 -2.13 -16.18
CA SER A 119 -6.37 -3.53 -15.92
C SER A 119 -5.65 -4.12 -14.69
N MET A 120 -4.48 -3.59 -14.33
CA MET A 120 -3.68 -4.01 -13.18
C MET A 120 -4.08 -3.30 -11.89
N LEU A 121 -4.59 -2.07 -11.96
CA LEU A 121 -5.00 -1.27 -10.80
C LEU A 121 -5.83 -2.09 -9.80
N PRO A 122 -6.90 -2.81 -10.18
CA PRO A 122 -7.75 -3.53 -9.24
C PRO A 122 -7.01 -4.61 -8.45
N ALA A 123 -5.93 -5.18 -9.00
CA ALA A 123 -5.10 -6.17 -8.32
C ALA A 123 -3.98 -5.52 -7.47
N LEU A 124 -3.49 -4.35 -7.87
CA LEU A 124 -2.41 -3.64 -7.19
C LEU A 124 -2.85 -2.85 -5.96
N ILE A 125 -4.04 -2.27 -6.02
CA ILE A 125 -4.60 -1.52 -4.91
C ILE A 125 -4.76 -2.38 -3.64
N PRO A 126 -5.40 -3.57 -3.68
CA PRO A 126 -5.55 -4.38 -2.46
C PRO A 126 -4.20 -4.81 -1.91
N VAL A 127 -3.19 -5.00 -2.74
CA VAL A 127 -1.81 -5.29 -2.31
C VAL A 127 -1.22 -4.12 -1.52
N VAL A 128 -1.37 -2.89 -2.01
CA VAL A 128 -0.92 -1.69 -1.27
C VAL A 128 -1.69 -1.54 0.04
N MET A 129 -2.99 -1.81 0.04
CA MET A 129 -3.81 -1.75 1.26
C MET A 129 -3.41 -2.84 2.25
N GLN A 130 -3.12 -4.06 1.79
CA GLN A 130 -2.59 -5.14 2.62
C GLN A 130 -1.24 -4.77 3.23
N LEU A 131 -0.35 -4.15 2.46
CA LEU A 131 0.93 -3.66 2.95
C LEU A 131 0.74 -2.61 4.06
N LEU A 132 -0.13 -1.63 3.85
CA LEU A 132 -0.47 -0.64 4.89
C LEU A 132 -1.13 -1.29 6.11
N ASN A 133 -1.91 -2.36 5.92
CA ASN A 133 -2.56 -3.10 7.00
C ASN A 133 -1.56 -3.89 7.87
N MET A 134 -0.35 -4.16 7.38
CA MET A 134 0.68 -4.83 8.19
C MET A 134 1.05 -4.01 9.44
N GLY A 135 1.00 -2.68 9.34
CA GLY A 135 1.23 -1.78 10.46
C GLY A 135 0.03 -1.66 11.40
N ALA A 136 -1.11 -2.27 11.08
CA ALA A 136 -2.26 -2.24 11.96
C ALA A 136 -1.95 -3.05 13.24
N PRO A 137 -2.36 -2.55 14.42
CA PRO A 137 -2.21 -3.30 15.66
C PRO A 137 -3.07 -4.59 15.63
N LYS A 138 -2.61 -5.63 16.31
CA LYS A 138 -3.39 -6.86 16.48
C LYS A 138 -4.64 -6.59 17.32
N SER A 139 -5.79 -7.05 16.84
CA SER A 139 -7.04 -7.04 17.61
C SER A 139 -6.84 -7.86 18.90
N GLY A 140 -6.97 -7.23 20.06
CA GLY A 140 -6.84 -7.89 21.37
C GLY A 140 -5.53 -7.61 22.12
N THR A 141 -4.52 -7.02 21.48
CA THR A 141 -3.45 -6.34 22.22
C THR A 141 -4.02 -5.04 22.79
N GLY A 142 -3.91 -4.80 24.09
CA GLY A 142 -4.53 -3.69 24.86
C GLY A 142 -4.18 -2.25 24.43
N MET A 143 -3.82 -2.01 23.17
CA MET A 143 -3.84 -0.71 22.49
C MET A 143 -5.28 -0.23 22.17
N SER A 144 -6.24 -0.61 23.01
CA SER A 144 -7.63 -0.21 22.90
C SER A 144 -8.04 0.41 24.22
N MET A 145 -7.70 1.69 24.40
CA MET A 145 -8.34 2.70 25.27
C MET A 145 -7.35 3.82 25.59
N GLY A 146 -7.56 5.02 25.02
CA GLY A 146 -7.01 6.27 25.57
C GLY A 146 -5.82 6.93 24.87
N GLY A 147 -5.26 6.35 23.81
CA GLY A 147 -4.17 6.96 23.03
C GLY A 147 -3.95 6.15 21.75
N LEU A 148 -3.94 6.82 20.60
CA LEU A 148 -4.13 6.27 19.26
C LEU A 148 -3.45 4.89 19.07
N ALA A 149 -4.27 3.86 18.80
CA ALA A 149 -3.85 2.73 17.97
C ALA A 149 -3.18 3.32 16.74
N SER A 150 -1.85 3.29 16.69
CA SER A 150 -1.07 4.01 15.68
C SER A 150 -0.62 2.99 14.69
N ASN A 151 -1.11 3.08 13.45
CA ASN A 151 -0.56 2.31 12.34
C ASN A 151 0.63 3.11 11.80
N PRO A 152 1.88 2.78 12.18
CA PRO A 152 3.04 3.56 11.77
C PRO A 152 3.18 3.57 10.24
N LEU A 153 2.81 2.50 9.54
CA LEU A 153 2.85 2.47 8.08
C LEU A 153 1.88 3.47 7.46
N LEU A 154 0.64 3.48 7.94
CA LEU A 154 -0.37 4.40 7.44
C LEU A 154 -0.05 5.85 7.82
N THR A 155 0.43 6.08 9.05
CA THR A 155 0.81 7.41 9.51
C THR A 155 2.01 7.92 8.72
N THR A 156 3.10 7.16 8.59
CA THR A 156 4.26 7.53 7.74
C THR A 156 3.83 7.73 6.28
N PHE A 157 2.94 6.88 5.77
CA PHE A 157 2.43 7.02 4.40
C PHE A 157 1.62 8.31 4.19
N LEU A 158 0.89 8.78 5.19
CA LEU A 158 0.10 10.02 5.12
C LEU A 158 0.95 11.27 5.45
N ASP A 159 1.87 11.18 6.41
CA ASP A 159 2.60 12.30 7.04
C ASP A 159 3.75 12.88 6.21
N SER A 160 4.29 12.16 5.21
CA SER A 160 5.46 12.58 4.40
C SER A 160 5.22 13.77 3.46
N ASP A 161 4.54 14.82 3.92
CA ASP A 161 4.12 16.01 3.18
C ASP A 161 5.33 16.85 2.70
N ARG A 162 6.56 16.35 2.84
CA ARG A 162 7.81 17.08 2.54
C ARG A 162 8.94 16.28 1.90
N ASP A 163 8.88 14.97 1.91
CA ASP A 163 9.97 14.09 1.50
C ASP A 163 9.45 13.10 0.47
N GLN A 164 10.01 13.15 -0.74
CA GLN A 164 9.75 12.25 -1.86
C GLN A 164 10.21 10.79 -1.57
N ASP A 165 10.30 10.41 -0.29
CA ASP A 165 11.01 9.23 0.22
C ASP A 165 10.04 8.10 0.67
N VAL A 166 8.73 8.34 0.59
CA VAL A 166 7.68 7.32 0.82
C VAL A 166 7.36 6.65 -0.50
N ASP A 167 8.36 5.95 -1.02
CA ASP A 167 8.27 5.18 -2.25
C ASP A 167 7.85 3.75 -1.95
N LEU A 168 6.60 3.42 -2.28
CA LEU A 168 6.16 2.02 -2.29
C LEU A 168 7.07 1.19 -3.21
N GLY A 169 7.58 1.77 -4.31
CA GLY A 169 8.57 1.13 -5.18
C GLY A 169 9.81 0.68 -4.41
N ASP A 170 10.34 1.50 -3.51
CA ASP A 170 11.49 1.16 -2.69
C ASP A 170 11.16 0.08 -1.66
N VAL A 171 9.98 0.16 -1.02
CA VAL A 171 9.50 -0.90 -0.12
C VAL A 171 9.49 -2.24 -0.83
N PHE A 172 8.95 -2.29 -2.04
CA PHE A 172 8.93 -3.51 -2.85
C PHE A 172 10.32 -3.96 -3.27
N ARG A 173 11.21 -3.04 -3.62
CA ARG A 173 12.60 -3.34 -3.98
C ARG A 173 13.34 -3.99 -2.80
N PHE A 174 13.21 -3.39 -1.61
CA PHE A 174 13.82 -3.91 -0.39
C PHE A 174 13.17 -5.20 0.07
N ALA A 175 11.84 -5.32 0.02
CA ALA A 175 11.12 -6.56 0.33
C ALA A 175 11.55 -7.70 -0.59
N THR A 176 11.67 -7.44 -1.90
CA THR A 176 12.16 -8.43 -2.86
C THR A 176 13.59 -8.85 -2.54
N ARG A 177 14.48 -7.91 -2.22
CA ARG A 177 15.87 -8.20 -1.85
C ARG A 177 16.00 -8.91 -0.50
N PHE A 178 15.08 -8.65 0.43
CA PHE A 178 15.03 -9.32 1.73
C PHE A 178 14.57 -10.77 1.60
N LEU A 179 13.54 -11.02 0.78
CA LEU A 179 12.99 -12.35 0.53
C LEU A 179 13.86 -13.18 -0.41
N ASN A 180 14.52 -12.53 -1.37
CA ASN A 180 15.43 -13.15 -2.33
C ASN A 180 16.80 -12.44 -2.30
N PRO A 181 17.61 -12.68 -1.27
CA PRO A 181 18.93 -12.07 -1.18
C PRO A 181 19.80 -12.54 -2.36
N PRO A 182 20.51 -11.64 -3.07
CA PRO A 182 21.45 -12.05 -4.09
C PRO A 182 22.48 -12.97 -3.46
N ARG A 183 22.58 -14.21 -3.99
CA ARG A 183 23.55 -15.21 -3.55
C ARG A 183 24.94 -14.90 -4.07
#